data_AF-A0A8T4LLY9-F1
#
_entry.id   AF-A0A8T4LLY9-F1
#
_cell.length_a   1.000
_cell.length_b   1.000
_cell.length_c   1.000
_cell.angle_alpha   90.00
_cell.angle_beta   90.00
_cell.angle_gamma   90.00
#
_symmetry.space_group_name_H-M   'P 1'
#
loop_
_entity.id
_entity.type
_entity.pdbx_description
1 polymer ?
#
loop_
_entity_poly.entity_id
_entity_poly.type
_entity_poly.pdbx_seq_one_letter_code
_entity_poly.pdbx_strand_id
1 'polypeptide(L)'
;MNLHITAKLPVKPGLRKRDAKAILATRLLLDTLKDHPKVKIVEVADVSKRQVNCTSEKGKLSSAIVSLPTYLDWAEPINVAELANMGNKPNRATAVIEHIQFLLTLLSHGVELTLVKPSADTLEGVYTRDIAAVIGHKCILANMVAEPRWPEEKTITGGIIPPSEVKLEGGNVIIDGDVVFIGVGDRTNIEAVVWLQEVVGTAF
;
A
#
# COMPACT_ATOMS: atom_id res chain seq x y z
N MET A 1 4.51 29.94 11.23
CA MET A 1 3.20 29.78 11.88
C MET A 1 2.87 28.30 11.82
N ASN A 2 3.26 27.55 12.85
CA ASN A 2 3.10 26.10 12.90
C ASN A 2 1.66 25.79 13.31
N LEU A 3 0.83 25.32 12.37
CA LEU A 3 -0.44 24.69 12.72
C LEU A 3 -0.14 23.31 13.31
N HIS A 4 0.08 23.28 14.62
CA HIS A 4 -0.15 22.07 15.40
C HIS A 4 -1.65 21.80 15.40
N ILE A 5 -2.09 20.79 14.63
CA ILE A 5 -3.45 20.28 14.70
C ILE A 5 -3.56 19.48 16.00
N THR A 6 -3.75 20.17 17.12
CA THR A 6 -4.13 19.57 18.40
C THR A 6 -5.64 19.71 18.59
N ALA A 7 -6.38 18.68 18.18
CA ALA A 7 -7.63 18.22 18.80
C ALA A 7 -8.21 17.05 17.98
N LYS A 8 -7.95 15.80 18.40
CA LYS A 8 -8.75 14.65 17.93
C LYS A 8 -10.13 14.79 18.58
N LEU A 9 -11.14 15.20 17.80
CA LEU A 9 -12.54 15.01 18.19
C LEU A 9 -12.81 13.50 18.22
N PRO A 10 -13.30 12.93 19.34
CA PRO A 10 -13.60 11.52 19.39
C PRO A 10 -14.82 11.22 18.50
N VAL A 11 -14.57 10.61 17.34
CA VAL A 11 -15.64 10.09 16.50
C VAL A 11 -16.19 8.85 17.20
N LYS A 12 -17.43 8.91 17.66
CA LYS A 12 -18.14 7.72 18.18
C LYS A 12 -18.15 6.66 17.07
N PRO A 13 -17.81 5.39 17.34
CA PRO A 13 -17.89 4.33 16.34
C PRO A 13 -19.35 4.02 16.03
N GLY A 14 -19.95 4.81 15.14
CA GLY A 14 -21.13 4.39 14.42
C GLY A 14 -20.76 3.26 13.46
N LEU A 15 -21.70 2.37 13.16
CA LEU A 15 -21.54 1.37 12.10
C LEU A 15 -21.16 2.10 10.79
N ARG A 16 -19.89 1.94 10.37
CA ARG A 16 -19.38 2.56 9.14
C ARG A 16 -20.24 2.10 7.96
N LYS A 17 -20.80 3.06 7.22
CA LYS A 17 -21.68 2.77 6.08
C LYS A 17 -20.87 2.07 4.99
N ARG A 18 -21.15 0.78 4.79
CA ARG A 18 -20.54 -0.02 3.71
C ARG A 18 -21.19 0.34 2.37
N ASP A 19 -20.39 0.41 1.32
CA ASP A 19 -20.91 0.61 -0.04
C ASP A 19 -21.19 -0.77 -0.66
N ALA A 20 -22.47 -1.14 -0.71
CA ALA A 20 -22.88 -2.44 -1.23
C ALA A 20 -22.52 -2.65 -2.71
N LYS A 21 -22.47 -1.57 -3.51
CA LYS A 21 -22.09 -1.66 -4.93
C LYS A 21 -20.59 -1.93 -5.06
N ALA A 22 -19.76 -1.23 -4.29
CA ALA A 22 -18.32 -1.47 -4.25
C ALA A 22 -17.99 -2.91 -3.80
N ILE A 23 -18.67 -3.39 -2.76
CA ILE A 23 -18.50 -4.77 -2.24
C ILE A 23 -18.93 -5.81 -3.29
N LEU A 24 -20.08 -5.60 -3.94
CA LEU A 24 -20.57 -6.51 -4.97
C LEU A 24 -19.63 -6.55 -6.17
N ALA A 25 -19.19 -5.40 -6.68
CA ALA A 25 -18.26 -5.32 -7.80
C ALA A 25 -16.94 -6.02 -7.49
N THR A 26 -16.40 -5.81 -6.29
CA THR A 26 -15.18 -6.48 -5.80
C THR A 26 -15.38 -7.98 -5.75
N ARG A 27 -16.48 -8.47 -5.15
CA ARG A 27 -16.76 -9.90 -5.09
C ARG A 27 -16.83 -10.53 -6.48
N LEU A 28 -17.56 -9.92 -7.41
CA LEU A 28 -17.67 -10.40 -8.78
C LEU A 28 -16.31 -10.47 -9.48
N LEU A 29 -15.45 -9.48 -9.29
CA LEU A 29 -14.08 -9.50 -9.80
C LEU A 29 -13.27 -10.66 -9.21
N LEU A 30 -13.27 -10.81 -7.89
CA LEU A 30 -12.52 -11.89 -7.23
C LEU A 30 -13.00 -13.27 -7.69
N ASP A 31 -14.32 -13.46 -7.79
CA ASP A 31 -14.92 -14.69 -8.30
C ASP A 31 -14.54 -14.96 -9.77
N THR A 32 -14.38 -13.91 -10.57
CA THR A 32 -13.95 -14.01 -11.98
C THR A 32 -12.46 -14.33 -12.11
N LEU A 33 -11.63 -13.76 -11.25
CA LEU A 33 -10.16 -13.90 -11.33
C LEU A 33 -9.60 -15.08 -10.53
N LYS A 34 -10.41 -15.77 -9.71
CA LYS A 34 -9.95 -16.84 -8.81
C LYS A 34 -9.17 -17.97 -9.50
N ASP A 35 -9.51 -18.27 -10.74
CA ASP A 35 -8.91 -19.34 -11.55
C ASP A 35 -7.97 -18.78 -12.65
N HIS A 36 -7.71 -17.46 -12.66
CA HIS A 36 -6.84 -16.85 -13.66
C HIS A 36 -5.38 -17.24 -13.41
N PRO A 37 -4.64 -17.76 -14.42
CA PRO A 37 -3.32 -18.36 -14.22
C PRO A 37 -2.25 -17.38 -13.70
N LYS A 38 -2.46 -16.07 -13.89
CA LYS A 38 -1.56 -15.00 -13.41
C LYS A 38 -2.08 -14.25 -12.18
N VAL A 39 -3.18 -14.68 -11.56
CA VAL A 39 -3.72 -14.02 -10.38
C VAL A 39 -3.69 -14.98 -9.20
N LYS A 40 -3.14 -14.51 -8.08
CA LYS A 40 -3.21 -15.20 -6.79
C LYS A 40 -3.98 -14.31 -5.82
N ILE A 41 -5.15 -14.75 -5.38
CA ILE A 41 -5.96 -14.04 -4.39
C ILE A 41 -5.58 -14.53 -2.98
N VAL A 42 -5.25 -13.63 -2.06
CA VAL A 42 -4.78 -13.96 -0.71
C VAL A 42 -5.37 -13.03 0.35
N GLU A 43 -5.44 -13.49 1.60
CA GLU A 43 -5.70 -12.60 2.76
C GLU A 43 -4.46 -11.80 3.14
N VAL A 44 -3.28 -12.43 3.05
CA VAL A 44 -1.97 -11.86 3.38
C VAL A 44 -0.96 -12.25 2.31
N ALA A 45 -0.19 -11.29 1.83
CA ALA A 45 0.89 -11.51 0.88
C ALA A 45 2.20 -11.82 1.63
N ASP A 46 2.48 -13.11 1.84
CA ASP A 46 3.80 -13.56 2.31
C ASP A 46 4.83 -13.46 1.17
N VAL A 47 5.87 -12.66 1.39
CA VAL A 47 6.98 -12.43 0.46
C VAL A 47 8.21 -13.30 0.75
N SER A 48 8.25 -14.03 1.86
CA SER A 48 9.43 -14.85 2.26
C SER A 48 9.77 -15.96 1.25
N LYS A 49 8.77 -16.41 0.48
CA LYS A 49 8.90 -17.47 -0.54
C LYS A 49 8.88 -16.93 -1.97
N ARG A 50 8.99 -15.61 -2.14
CA ARG A 50 8.92 -14.96 -3.45
C ARG A 50 10.32 -14.56 -3.90
N GLN A 51 10.60 -14.79 -5.19
CA GLN A 51 11.71 -14.11 -5.83
C GLN A 51 11.29 -12.67 -6.11
N VAL A 52 11.80 -11.75 -5.31
CA VAL A 52 11.63 -10.32 -5.52
C VAL A 52 12.88 -9.77 -6.20
N ASN A 53 12.66 -8.84 -7.14
CA ASN A 53 13.75 -8.10 -7.76
C ASN A 53 13.21 -6.75 -8.27
N CYS A 54 13.73 -5.64 -7.74
CA CYS A 54 13.43 -4.32 -8.25
C CYS A 54 14.68 -3.45 -8.21
N THR A 55 15.18 -3.09 -9.38
CA THR A 55 16.39 -2.25 -9.54
C THR A 55 16.10 -0.95 -10.29
N SER A 56 14.86 -0.69 -10.72
CA SER A 56 14.48 0.56 -11.38
C SER A 56 12.96 0.74 -11.41
N GLU A 57 12.50 1.98 -11.25
CA GLU A 57 11.10 2.39 -11.47
C GLU A 57 10.69 2.39 -12.95
N LYS A 58 11.64 2.25 -13.89
CA LYS A 58 11.38 2.24 -15.35
C LYS A 58 11.44 0.84 -15.96
N GLY A 59 11.79 -0.17 -15.16
CA GLY A 59 11.96 -1.54 -15.61
C GLY A 59 10.64 -2.17 -16.06
N LYS A 60 10.74 -3.27 -16.81
CA LYS A 60 9.57 -4.08 -17.14
C LYS A 60 8.97 -4.67 -15.86
N LEU A 61 7.74 -4.30 -15.53
CA LEU A 61 7.01 -4.89 -14.40
C LEU A 61 6.62 -6.34 -14.73
N SER A 62 7.09 -7.30 -13.92
CA SER A 62 6.76 -8.73 -14.07
C SER A 62 5.66 -9.18 -13.11
N SER A 63 5.65 -8.63 -11.89
CA SER A 63 4.66 -8.97 -10.87
C SER A 63 4.37 -7.80 -9.96
N ALA A 64 3.17 -7.78 -9.36
CA ALA A 64 2.73 -6.74 -8.43
C ALA A 64 1.86 -7.32 -7.31
N ILE A 65 1.97 -6.72 -6.12
CA ILE A 65 1.02 -6.91 -5.02
C ILE A 65 0.04 -5.74 -5.08
N VAL A 66 -1.25 -6.02 -5.07
CA VAL A 66 -2.33 -5.03 -5.23
C VAL A 66 -3.50 -5.37 -4.32
N SER A 67 -4.34 -4.39 -4.00
CA SER A 67 -5.60 -4.55 -3.28
C SER A 67 -6.63 -3.58 -3.85
N LEU A 68 -7.93 -3.80 -3.59
CA LEU A 68 -9.01 -2.96 -4.12
C LEU A 68 -9.42 -1.85 -3.13
N PRO A 69 -9.83 -0.67 -3.61
CA PRO A 69 -10.32 0.44 -2.77
C PRO A 69 -11.75 0.20 -2.23
N THR A 70 -12.13 -1.05 -1.96
CA THR A 70 -13.51 -1.46 -1.63
C THR A 70 -14.04 -0.76 -0.39
N TYR A 71 -13.17 -0.58 0.59
CA TYR A 71 -13.48 0.03 1.87
C TYR A 71 -12.85 1.42 2.02
N LEU A 72 -12.25 1.98 0.95
CA LEU A 72 -11.58 3.27 1.00
C LEU A 72 -12.52 4.37 1.51
N ASP A 73 -12.16 4.95 2.65
CA ASP A 73 -12.93 6.01 3.29
C ASP A 73 -12.01 6.94 4.08
N TRP A 74 -11.95 8.20 3.67
CA TRP A 74 -11.32 9.28 4.44
C TRP A 74 -12.21 9.68 5.62
N ALA A 75 -12.63 8.73 6.44
CA ALA A 75 -13.45 8.99 7.62
C ALA A 75 -12.69 9.86 8.62
N GLU A 76 -11.43 9.50 8.86
CA GLU A 76 -10.46 10.28 9.61
C GLU A 76 -9.31 10.62 8.64
N PRO A 77 -9.13 11.90 8.26
CA PRO A 77 -8.08 12.26 7.33
C PRO A 77 -6.71 12.03 7.98
N ILE A 78 -5.81 11.35 7.28
CA ILE A 78 -4.46 11.05 7.78
C ILE A 78 -3.40 12.01 7.25
N ASN A 79 -3.78 12.92 6.34
CA ASN A 79 -2.90 13.90 5.73
C ASN A 79 -3.67 15.18 5.35
N VAL A 80 -2.91 16.23 4.98
CA VAL A 80 -3.46 17.55 4.63
C VAL A 80 -4.33 17.50 3.36
N ALA A 81 -3.98 16.66 2.40
CA ALA A 81 -4.75 16.52 1.16
C ALA A 81 -6.12 15.89 1.41
N GLU A 82 -6.20 14.84 2.23
CA GLU A 82 -7.47 14.24 2.64
C GLU A 82 -8.31 15.22 3.45
N LEU A 83 -7.68 15.95 4.38
CA LEU A 83 -8.37 16.97 5.16
C LEU A 83 -9.00 18.04 4.25
N ALA A 84 -8.25 18.51 3.25
CA ALA A 84 -8.74 19.47 2.26
C ALA A 84 -9.88 18.92 1.39
N ASN A 85 -9.97 17.59 1.24
CA ASN A 85 -10.96 16.91 0.40
C ASN A 85 -12.07 16.19 1.19
N MET A 86 -12.26 16.49 2.49
CA MET A 86 -13.31 15.87 3.31
C MET A 86 -14.73 16.08 2.75
N GLY A 87 -14.95 17.16 1.99
CA GLY A 87 -16.20 17.43 1.27
C GLY A 87 -16.33 16.76 -0.10
N ASN A 88 -15.26 16.14 -0.59
CA ASN A 88 -15.16 15.53 -1.92
C ASN A 88 -14.51 14.14 -1.84
N LYS A 89 -15.10 13.26 -1.03
CA LYS A 89 -14.63 11.88 -0.86
C LYS A 89 -14.82 11.07 -2.14
N PRO A 90 -13.93 10.12 -2.45
CA PRO A 90 -14.09 9.25 -3.61
C PRO A 90 -15.38 8.44 -3.50
N ASN A 91 -16.09 8.32 -4.62
CA ASN A 91 -17.18 7.37 -4.73
C ASN A 91 -16.57 5.95 -4.80
N ARG A 92 -16.79 5.13 -3.76
CA ARG A 92 -16.15 3.80 -3.66
C ARG A 92 -16.50 2.88 -4.81
N ALA A 93 -17.76 2.89 -5.25
CA ALA A 93 -18.17 2.07 -6.39
C ALA A 93 -17.41 2.49 -7.65
N THR A 94 -17.34 3.79 -7.93
CA THR A 94 -16.55 4.32 -9.05
C THR A 94 -15.07 3.94 -8.94
N ALA A 95 -14.46 4.15 -7.76
CA ALA A 95 -13.06 3.83 -7.52
C ALA A 95 -12.75 2.34 -7.73
N VAL A 96 -13.66 1.44 -7.33
CA VAL A 96 -13.52 -0.01 -7.61
C VAL A 96 -13.58 -0.29 -9.10
N ILE A 97 -14.50 0.33 -9.84
CA ILE A 97 -14.60 0.13 -11.29
C ILE A 97 -13.36 0.64 -12.03
N GLU A 98 -12.84 1.81 -11.67
CA GLU A 98 -11.59 2.35 -12.21
C GLU A 98 -10.41 1.45 -11.87
N HIS A 99 -10.33 0.96 -10.63
CA HIS A 99 -9.26 0.06 -10.21
C HIS A 99 -9.32 -1.29 -10.92
N ILE A 100 -10.51 -1.80 -11.25
CA ILE A 100 -10.65 -3.00 -12.10
C ILE A 100 -9.99 -2.78 -13.46
N GLN A 101 -10.17 -1.62 -14.09
CA GLN A 101 -9.53 -1.30 -15.37
C GLN A 101 -8.00 -1.27 -15.24
N PHE A 102 -7.48 -0.73 -14.13
CA PHE A 102 -6.06 -0.77 -13.81
C PHE A 102 -5.53 -2.22 -13.72
N LEU A 103 -6.22 -3.10 -12.98
CA LEU A 103 -5.82 -4.51 -12.85
C LEU A 103 -5.86 -5.25 -14.19
N LEU A 104 -6.91 -5.05 -14.99
CA LEU A 104 -7.02 -5.65 -16.32
C LEU A 104 -5.92 -5.16 -17.27
N THR A 105 -5.52 -3.88 -17.15
CA THR A 105 -4.40 -3.33 -17.92
C THR A 105 -3.10 -4.04 -17.56
N LEU A 106 -2.81 -4.22 -16.27
CA LEU A 106 -1.63 -4.98 -15.83
C LEU A 106 -1.63 -6.41 -16.37
N LEU A 107 -2.76 -7.12 -16.24
CA LEU A 107 -2.90 -8.49 -16.73
C LEU A 107 -2.72 -8.59 -18.25
N SER A 108 -3.25 -7.63 -19.01
CA SER A 108 -3.09 -7.59 -20.48
C SER A 108 -1.63 -7.40 -20.91
N HIS A 109 -0.82 -6.74 -20.09
CA HIS A 109 0.64 -6.63 -20.28
C HIS A 109 1.42 -7.81 -19.71
N GLY A 110 0.70 -8.82 -19.20
CA GLY A 110 1.27 -10.08 -18.73
C GLY A 110 1.85 -10.03 -17.31
N VAL A 111 1.55 -8.99 -16.53
CA VAL A 111 1.98 -8.86 -15.13
C VAL A 111 1.26 -9.90 -14.27
N GLU A 112 2.00 -10.57 -13.38
CA GLU A 112 1.44 -11.46 -12.37
C GLU A 112 0.95 -10.67 -11.16
N LEU A 113 -0.29 -10.92 -10.74
CA LEU A 113 -0.92 -10.19 -9.64
C LEU A 113 -1.06 -11.07 -8.41
N THR A 114 -0.56 -10.58 -7.28
CA THR A 114 -1.02 -11.02 -5.96
C THR A 114 -2.04 -10.03 -5.45
N LEU A 115 -3.30 -10.44 -5.49
CA LEU A 115 -4.42 -9.61 -5.07
C LEU A 115 -4.73 -9.91 -3.60
N VAL A 116 -4.34 -8.99 -2.72
CA VAL A 116 -4.70 -9.01 -1.30
C VAL A 116 -6.16 -8.59 -1.16
N LYS A 117 -6.97 -9.42 -0.49
CA LYS A 117 -8.38 -9.12 -0.29
C LYS A 117 -8.55 -7.84 0.53
N PRO A 118 -9.41 -6.91 0.10
CA PRO A 118 -9.65 -5.69 0.84
C PRO A 118 -10.41 -6.00 2.14
N SER A 119 -10.13 -5.25 3.21
CA SER A 119 -10.80 -5.39 4.51
C SER A 119 -11.35 -4.05 5.00
N ALA A 120 -12.43 -4.11 5.80
CA ALA A 120 -12.98 -2.94 6.47
C ALA A 120 -12.10 -2.44 7.63
N ASP A 121 -11.08 -3.23 8.01
CA ASP A 121 -10.07 -2.88 9.02
C ASP A 121 -8.84 -2.19 8.40
N THR A 122 -8.73 -2.19 7.07
CA THR A 122 -7.61 -1.62 6.30
C THR A 122 -8.13 -0.65 5.24
N LEU A 123 -8.64 0.50 5.70
CA LEU A 123 -9.35 1.45 4.82
C LEU A 123 -8.46 1.97 3.68
N GLU A 124 -7.17 2.14 3.90
CA GLU A 124 -6.21 2.60 2.89
C GLU A 124 -5.38 1.47 2.29
N GLY A 125 -5.78 0.20 2.52
CA GLY A 125 -5.04 -0.98 2.06
C GLY A 125 -4.91 -1.12 0.55
N VAL A 126 -5.58 -0.28 -0.26
CA VAL A 126 -5.34 -0.14 -1.70
C VAL A 126 -3.94 0.41 -1.99
N TYR A 127 -3.38 1.25 -1.11
CA TYR A 127 -2.06 1.85 -1.23
C TYR A 127 -0.96 0.91 -0.75
N THR A 128 -0.90 -0.27 -1.38
CA THR A 128 0.10 -1.32 -1.10
C THR A 128 1.54 -0.85 -1.25
N ARG A 129 1.79 0.21 -2.03
CA ARG A 129 3.08 0.88 -2.17
C ARG A 129 3.65 1.36 -0.85
N ASP A 130 2.81 1.81 0.08
CA ASP A 130 3.31 2.39 1.34
C ASP A 130 3.70 1.31 2.35
N ILE A 131 3.14 0.10 2.19
CA ILE A 131 3.25 -1.02 3.14
C ILE A 131 4.60 -1.75 3.02
N ALA A 132 5.18 -1.78 1.82
CA ALA A 132 6.48 -2.40 1.58
C ALA A 132 7.17 -1.82 0.33
N ALA A 133 8.50 -1.87 0.33
CA ALA A 133 9.34 -1.55 -0.82
C ALA A 133 10.23 -2.76 -1.18
N VAL A 134 10.41 -3.03 -2.47
CA VAL A 134 11.40 -4.01 -2.93
C VAL A 134 12.62 -3.26 -3.42
N ILE A 135 13.80 -3.55 -2.88
CA ILE A 135 15.09 -2.97 -3.28
C ILE A 135 16.05 -4.11 -3.62
N GLY A 136 16.43 -4.23 -4.89
CA GLY A 136 17.11 -5.41 -5.41
C GLY A 136 16.33 -6.67 -5.02
N HIS A 137 17.01 -7.62 -4.37
CA HIS A 137 16.41 -8.88 -3.90
C HIS A 137 15.81 -8.83 -2.48
N LYS A 138 15.69 -7.65 -1.89
CA LYS A 138 15.20 -7.47 -0.51
C LYS A 138 13.82 -6.83 -0.55
N CYS A 139 12.89 -7.37 0.24
CA CYS A 139 11.62 -6.71 0.51
C CYS A 139 11.69 -6.09 1.91
N ILE A 140 11.58 -4.77 1.97
CA ILE A 140 11.58 -3.97 3.18
C ILE A 140 10.12 -3.69 3.55
N LEU A 141 9.73 -4.05 4.77
CA LEU A 141 8.41 -3.72 5.31
C LEU A 141 8.40 -2.30 5.86
N ALA A 142 7.24 -1.67 5.84
CA ALA A 142 7.04 -0.35 6.41
C ALA A 142 6.97 -0.37 7.95
N ASN A 143 7.24 0.78 8.56
CA ASN A 143 6.90 1.11 9.94
C ASN A 143 6.21 2.48 9.87
N MET A 144 4.91 2.44 9.61
CA MET A 144 4.12 3.60 9.19
C MET A 144 3.82 4.52 10.37
N VAL A 145 3.70 5.82 10.08
CA VAL A 145 3.49 6.84 11.11
C VAL A 145 2.01 6.97 11.49
N ALA A 146 1.11 6.85 10.51
CA ALA A 146 -0.32 7.01 10.76
C ALA A 146 -0.94 5.77 11.42
N GLU A 147 -1.32 5.92 12.68
CA GLU A 147 -2.02 4.90 13.47
C GLU A 147 -3.21 4.23 12.74
N PRO A 148 -4.10 4.95 12.02
CA PRO A 148 -5.19 4.31 11.27
C PRO A 148 -4.74 3.30 10.21
N ARG A 149 -3.48 3.38 9.75
CA ARG A 149 -2.91 2.51 8.73
C ARG A 149 -2.12 1.33 9.30
N TRP A 150 -1.79 1.28 10.60
CA TRP A 150 -1.07 0.15 11.19
C TRP A 150 -1.67 -1.24 10.93
N PRO A 151 -3.00 -1.43 10.83
CA PRO A 151 -3.57 -2.72 10.43
C PRO A 151 -3.09 -3.18 9.04
N GLU A 152 -2.78 -2.26 8.13
CA GLU A 152 -2.33 -2.55 6.76
C GLU A 152 -0.94 -3.17 6.71
N GLU A 153 -0.06 -2.87 7.68
CA GLU A 153 1.29 -3.45 7.79
C GLU A 153 1.25 -4.98 7.85
N LYS A 154 0.14 -5.56 8.33
CA LYS A 154 -0.04 -7.01 8.47
C LYS A 154 -0.48 -7.68 7.16
N THR A 155 -0.76 -6.92 6.12
CA THR A 155 -1.24 -7.45 4.83
C THR A 155 -0.11 -7.94 3.93
N ILE A 156 1.13 -7.53 4.20
CA ILE A 156 2.35 -8.01 3.54
C ILE A 156 3.32 -8.47 4.64
N THR A 157 3.81 -9.71 4.55
CA THR A 157 4.64 -10.32 5.62
C THR A 157 5.85 -11.04 5.04
N GLY A 158 6.82 -11.40 5.89
CA GLY A 158 7.99 -12.17 5.48
C GLY A 158 9.11 -11.35 4.83
N GLY A 159 9.00 -10.01 4.86
CA GLY A 159 10.07 -9.08 4.52
C GLY A 159 10.93 -8.69 5.72
N ILE A 160 11.89 -7.81 5.49
CA ILE A 160 12.78 -7.26 6.50
C ILE A 160 12.02 -6.18 7.29
N ILE A 161 11.95 -6.35 8.61
CA ILE A 161 11.21 -5.47 9.51
C ILE A 161 12.13 -4.35 10.01
N PRO A 162 11.74 -3.07 9.89
CA PRO A 162 12.49 -1.97 10.49
C PRO A 162 12.50 -2.02 12.03
N PRO A 163 13.59 -1.58 12.67
CA PRO A 163 13.60 -1.26 14.10
C PRO A 163 12.50 -0.25 14.47
N SER A 164 12.17 -0.15 15.76
CA SER A 164 11.02 0.65 16.22
C SER A 164 11.20 2.16 16.00
N GLU A 165 12.44 2.63 16.07
CA GLU A 165 12.91 3.99 15.81
C GLU A 165 12.89 4.38 14.33
N VAL A 166 12.91 3.40 13.42
CA VAL A 166 12.87 3.65 11.98
C VAL A 166 11.43 3.89 11.56
N LYS A 167 11.13 5.06 10.99
CA LYS A 167 9.86 5.34 10.32
C LYS A 167 10.08 5.34 8.83
N LEU A 168 9.34 4.50 8.12
CA LEU A 168 9.52 4.28 6.69
C LEU A 168 8.19 3.88 6.06
N GLU A 169 7.78 4.60 5.02
CA GLU A 169 6.70 4.22 4.13
C GLU A 169 7.26 3.99 2.72
N GLY A 170 6.85 2.90 2.06
CA GLY A 170 7.42 2.49 0.78
C GLY A 170 7.19 3.51 -0.35
N GLY A 171 6.17 4.37 -0.25
CA GLY A 171 5.96 5.51 -1.15
C GLY A 171 7.04 6.58 -1.10
N ASN A 172 7.98 6.52 -0.14
CA ASN A 172 9.14 7.42 -0.07
C ASN A 172 10.44 6.76 -0.57
N VAL A 173 10.37 5.54 -1.09
CA VAL A 173 11.50 4.80 -1.64
C VAL A 173 11.39 4.75 -3.16
N ILE A 174 12.38 5.32 -3.85
CA ILE A 174 12.49 5.31 -5.32
C ILE A 174 13.83 4.68 -5.69
N ILE A 175 13.84 3.83 -6.72
CA ILE A 175 15.04 3.11 -7.16
C ILE A 175 15.29 3.41 -8.63
N ASP A 176 16.53 3.73 -8.97
CA ASP A 176 16.97 3.84 -10.36
C ASP A 176 18.41 3.36 -10.54
N GLY A 177 18.56 2.16 -11.09
CA GLY A 177 19.86 1.53 -11.25
C GLY A 177 20.46 1.17 -9.88
N ASP A 178 21.66 1.68 -9.63
CA ASP A 178 22.43 1.51 -8.40
C ASP A 178 22.13 2.58 -7.34
N VAL A 179 21.13 3.45 -7.57
CA VAL A 179 20.77 4.53 -6.65
C VAL A 179 19.40 4.29 -6.03
N VAL A 180 19.34 4.36 -4.69
CA VAL A 180 18.08 4.45 -3.93
C VAL A 180 17.90 5.89 -3.45
N PHE A 181 16.80 6.52 -3.85
CA PHE A 181 16.37 7.82 -3.34
C PHE A 181 15.36 7.61 -2.22
N ILE A 182 15.60 8.27 -1.08
CA ILE A 182 14.72 8.22 0.09
C ILE A 182 14.22 9.64 0.39
N GLY A 183 12.90 9.83 0.35
CA GLY A 183 12.28 11.08 0.77
C GLY A 183 12.21 11.17 2.29
N VAL A 184 12.87 12.15 2.91
CA VAL A 184 12.81 12.38 4.36
C VAL A 184 11.75 13.43 4.68
N GLY A 185 10.87 13.15 5.64
CA GLY A 185 9.78 14.03 6.03
C GLY A 185 8.85 13.40 7.06
N ASP A 186 7.56 13.77 7.03
CA ASP A 186 6.57 13.37 8.05
C ASP A 186 6.35 11.85 8.17
N ARG A 187 6.63 11.09 7.11
CA ARG A 187 6.39 9.64 7.02
C ARG A 187 7.65 8.78 7.05
N THR A 188 8.81 9.38 6.78
CA THR A 188 10.10 8.68 6.72
C THR A 188 11.18 9.53 7.37
N ASN A 189 11.87 8.97 8.37
CA ASN A 189 12.88 9.69 9.16
C ASN A 189 14.32 9.42 8.70
N ILE A 190 15.29 10.12 9.30
CA ILE A 190 16.70 9.97 8.92
C ILE A 190 17.27 8.62 9.36
N GLU A 191 16.76 8.05 10.45
CA GLU A 191 17.08 6.71 10.92
C GLU A 191 16.77 5.66 9.85
N ALA A 192 15.70 5.84 9.07
CA ALA A 192 15.39 4.98 7.94
C ALA A 192 16.46 4.99 6.86
N VAL A 193 17.05 6.16 6.57
CA VAL A 193 18.12 6.28 5.56
C VAL A 193 19.35 5.50 6.00
N VAL A 194 19.78 5.67 7.26
CA VAL A 194 20.93 4.97 7.83
C VAL A 194 20.69 3.47 7.84
N TRP A 195 19.54 3.04 8.37
CA TRP A 195 19.18 1.63 8.46
C TRP A 195 19.03 0.97 7.08
N LEU A 196 18.40 1.63 6.11
CA LEU A 196 18.30 1.10 4.75
C LEU A 196 19.67 0.95 4.10
N GLN A 197 20.59 1.90 4.31
CA GLN A 197 21.96 1.80 3.78
C GLN A 197 22.68 0.56 4.33
N GLU A 198 22.52 0.26 5.61
CA GLU A 198 23.08 -0.94 6.26
C GLU A 198 22.44 -2.23 5.74
N VAL A 199 21.12 -2.24 5.62
CA VAL A 199 20.36 -3.43 5.21
C VAL A 199 20.55 -3.72 3.73
N VAL A 200 20.50 -2.72 2.86
CA VAL A 200 20.60 -2.87 1.40
C VAL A 200 22.05 -3.05 0.99
N GLY A 201 22.98 -2.30 1.60
CA GLY A 201 24.39 -2.23 1.24
C GLY A 201 24.67 -1.16 0.19
N THR A 202 25.95 -1.00 -0.17
CA THR A 202 26.44 -0.02 -1.17
C THR A 202 26.57 -0.61 -2.57
N ALA A 203 26.30 -1.90 -2.73
CA ALA A 203 26.25 -2.60 -4.01
C ALA A 203 25.05 -3.55 -3.96
N PHE A 204 23.96 -3.21 -4.66
CA PHE A 204 22.73 -4.00 -4.70
C PHE A 204 22.22 -4.17 -6.14
#